data_AF-A0A7L3JEZ8-F1
#
_entry.id   AF-A0A7L3JEZ8-F1
#
_cell.length_a   1.000
_cell.length_b   1.000
_cell.length_c   1.000
_cell.angle_alpha   90.00
_cell.angle_beta   90.00
_cell.angle_gamma   90.00
#
_symmetry.space_group_name_H-M   'P 1'
#
loop_
_entity.id
_entity.type
_entity.pdbx_description
1 polymer ?
#
loop_
_entity_poly.entity_id
_entity_poly.type
_entity_poly.pdbx_seq_one_letter_code
_entity_poly.pdbx_strand_id
1 'polypeptide(L)'
;AGGPAPLLALTVGLRTLNCFLVQTSFVPDEYWQSLEVAHRMVFKYPWRNNYGYLTWEWANGLRGYSYPLIFASIYKALQLLAKDDVQLLIWVPRLAQAVLAAFADVKLYLLVRHLENAETAKCVYFCQLCSWFTWYSCTRTLTNTMETLLTIFALSYYPIKGSKMGSSCKYLALIALAIVIRPTAVIPWIPLVFSHFLQEKRKADLILHNCIPVGLVTVGTSLIIDRVFFGEWVLVQLNFLKFNVLQNLGTFYGSHPWHWYFTQGLPVILGTHLPFFIHGCVLAPKRYRIFLMAVIWTVLVY
;
A
#
# COMPACT_ATOMS: atom_id res chain seq x y z
N ALA A 1 -11.08 -29.15 -6.28
CA ALA A 1 -10.25 -27.94 -6.08
C ALA A 1 -10.76 -26.84 -7.01
N GLY A 2 -11.40 -25.80 -6.48
CA GLY A 2 -11.96 -24.72 -7.30
C GLY A 2 -10.86 -23.93 -8.00
N GLY A 3 -11.14 -23.47 -9.23
CA GLY A 3 -10.24 -22.59 -9.97
C GLY A 3 -10.00 -21.24 -9.27
N PRO A 4 -9.17 -20.35 -9.83
CA PRO A 4 -8.93 -19.02 -9.25
C PRO A 4 -10.19 -18.13 -9.23
N ALA A 5 -11.13 -18.34 -10.15
CA ALA A 5 -12.37 -17.57 -10.25
C ALA A 5 -13.32 -17.73 -9.04
N PRO A 6 -13.69 -18.94 -8.59
CA PRO A 6 -14.55 -19.09 -7.40
C PRO A 6 -13.89 -18.58 -6.13
N LEU A 7 -12.56 -18.71 -6.01
CA LEU A 7 -11.82 -18.14 -4.87
C LEU A 7 -11.95 -16.62 -4.86
N LEU A 8 -11.69 -15.97 -6.01
CA LEU A 8 -11.81 -14.52 -6.13
C LEU A 8 -13.23 -14.03 -5.82
N ALA A 9 -14.26 -14.69 -6.37
CA ALA A 9 -15.66 -14.31 -6.09
C ALA A 9 -15.98 -14.38 -4.59
N LEU A 10 -15.52 -15.44 -3.90
CA LEU A 10 -15.67 -15.57 -2.45
C LEU A 10 -14.94 -14.45 -1.70
N THR A 11 -13.69 -14.15 -2.06
CA THR A 11 -12.91 -13.09 -1.41
C THR A 11 -13.53 -11.72 -1.62
N VAL A 12 -14.00 -11.41 -2.84
CA VAL A 12 -14.70 -10.16 -3.16
C VAL A 12 -15.98 -10.03 -2.36
N GLY A 13 -16.78 -11.10 -2.28
CA GLY A 13 -18.00 -11.11 -1.45
C GLY A 13 -17.70 -10.83 0.02
N LEU A 14 -16.67 -11.46 0.57
CA LEU A 14 -16.26 -11.28 1.96
C LEU A 14 -15.69 -9.87 2.22
N ARG A 15 -14.83 -9.33 1.35
CA ARG A 15 -14.30 -7.97 1.51
C ARG A 15 -15.36 -6.89 1.29
N THR A 16 -16.33 -7.15 0.43
CA THR A 16 -17.53 -6.30 0.28
C THR A 16 -18.36 -6.32 1.56
N LEU A 17 -18.62 -7.49 2.14
CA LEU A 17 -19.31 -7.60 3.43
C LEU A 17 -18.54 -6.84 4.53
N ASN A 18 -17.22 -7.01 4.58
CA ASN A 18 -16.36 -6.28 5.50
C ASN A 18 -16.49 -4.75 5.36
N CYS A 19 -16.61 -4.24 4.13
CA CYS A 19 -16.84 -2.82 3.86
C CYS A 19 -18.14 -2.31 4.52
N PHE A 20 -19.21 -3.11 4.52
CA PHE A 20 -20.49 -2.75 5.14
C PHE A 20 -20.50 -2.91 6.67
N LEU A 21 -19.72 -3.87 7.19
CA LEU A 21 -19.60 -4.12 8.63
C LEU A 21 -18.71 -3.07 9.33
N VAL A 22 -17.66 -2.59 8.66
CA VAL A 22 -16.77 -1.55 9.20
C VAL A 22 -17.43 -0.18 8.98
N GLN A 23 -18.12 0.32 10.00
CA GLN A 23 -18.85 1.60 9.95
C GLN A 23 -18.17 2.73 10.77
N THR A 24 -17.06 2.44 11.43
CA THR A 24 -16.31 3.41 12.25
C THR A 24 -15.28 4.17 11.42
N SER A 25 -14.76 5.29 11.93
CA SER A 25 -13.55 5.96 11.43
C SER A 25 -12.30 5.42 12.15
N PHE A 26 -11.13 5.50 11.50
CA PHE A 26 -9.84 5.14 12.12
C PHE A 26 -8.97 6.36 12.39
N VAL A 27 -8.57 7.05 11.32
CA VAL A 27 -7.71 8.23 11.39
C VAL A 27 -8.21 9.30 10.41
N PRO A 28 -7.96 10.59 10.65
CA PRO A 28 -8.36 11.67 9.74
C PRO A 28 -7.86 11.45 8.31
N ASP A 29 -6.70 10.83 8.14
CA ASP A 29 -6.09 10.53 6.83
C ASP A 29 -6.98 9.70 5.90
N GLU A 30 -7.93 8.94 6.45
CA GLU A 30 -8.91 8.18 5.68
C GLU A 30 -9.75 9.05 4.75
N TYR A 31 -10.01 10.30 5.15
CA TYR A 31 -10.86 11.25 4.41
C TYR A 31 -10.05 12.44 3.91
N TRP A 32 -9.28 13.09 4.80
CA TRP A 32 -8.64 14.37 4.54
C TRP A 32 -7.36 14.29 3.69
N GLN A 33 -6.83 13.08 3.48
CA GLN A 33 -5.64 12.85 2.64
C GLN A 33 -5.95 12.05 1.36
N SER A 34 -7.22 11.68 1.14
CA SER A 34 -7.62 10.88 -0.02
C SER A 34 -8.94 11.35 -0.62
N LEU A 35 -10.07 11.08 0.04
CA LEU A 35 -11.41 11.30 -0.53
C LEU A 35 -11.76 12.78 -0.66
N GLU A 36 -11.46 13.60 0.34
CA GLU A 36 -11.73 15.05 0.29
C GLU A 36 -10.90 15.73 -0.82
N VAL A 37 -9.64 15.32 -0.93
CA VAL A 37 -8.71 15.81 -1.96
C VAL A 37 -9.22 15.40 -3.35
N ALA A 38 -9.60 14.13 -3.51
CA ALA A 38 -10.17 13.61 -4.75
C ALA A 38 -11.48 14.30 -5.14
N HIS A 39 -12.35 14.58 -4.16
CA HIS A 39 -13.57 15.34 -4.36
C HIS A 39 -13.26 16.74 -4.88
N ARG A 40 -12.32 17.45 -4.23
CA ARG A 40 -11.85 18.76 -4.70
C ARG A 40 -11.27 18.70 -6.11
N MET A 41 -10.53 17.65 -6.48
CA MET A 41 -9.97 17.53 -7.83
C MET A 41 -11.04 17.49 -8.93
N VAL A 42 -12.22 16.91 -8.66
CA VAL A 42 -13.29 16.73 -9.65
C VAL A 42 -14.32 17.85 -9.62
N PHE A 43 -14.72 18.26 -8.42
CA PHE A 43 -15.86 19.16 -8.21
C PHE A 43 -15.43 20.62 -7.98
N LYS A 44 -14.13 20.93 -8.05
CA LYS A 44 -13.65 22.33 -8.09
C LYS A 44 -14.05 22.98 -9.41
N TYR A 45 -15.16 23.70 -9.37
CA TYR A 45 -15.70 24.50 -10.48
C TYR A 45 -14.86 25.79 -10.66
N PRO A 46 -14.81 26.40 -11.87
CA PRO A 46 -14.26 27.74 -11.99
C PRO A 46 -15.16 28.84 -11.39
N TRP A 47 -16.41 28.58 -10.94
CA TRP A 47 -17.38 29.64 -10.55
C TRP A 47 -18.45 29.26 -9.49
N ARG A 48 -18.19 28.34 -8.56
CA ARG A 48 -18.97 28.23 -7.31
C ARG A 48 -18.01 27.97 -6.15
N ASN A 49 -18.10 28.85 -5.13
CA ASN A 49 -17.32 28.92 -3.89
C ASN A 49 -16.55 27.65 -3.50
N ASN A 50 -15.22 27.79 -3.32
CA ASN A 50 -14.28 26.93 -2.58
C ASN A 50 -14.92 25.68 -1.91
N TYR A 51 -15.25 24.67 -2.70
CA TYR A 51 -15.76 23.40 -2.19
C TYR A 51 -14.61 22.38 -2.17
N GLY A 52 -14.36 21.78 -1.01
CA GLY A 52 -13.24 20.88 -0.77
C GLY A 52 -12.08 21.54 -0.02
N TYR A 53 -11.69 20.97 1.12
CA TYR A 53 -10.56 21.46 1.93
C TYR A 53 -9.26 20.74 1.56
N LEU A 54 -8.15 21.48 1.60
CA LEU A 54 -6.81 20.90 1.55
C LEU A 54 -6.14 21.21 2.87
N THR A 55 -5.59 20.19 3.52
CA THR A 55 -4.85 20.38 4.77
C THR A 55 -3.53 21.12 4.51
N TRP A 56 -2.91 21.60 5.58
CA TRP A 56 -1.63 22.31 5.52
C TRP A 56 -0.52 21.48 4.82
N GLU A 57 -0.57 20.14 4.88
CA GLU A 57 0.40 19.28 4.20
C GLU A 57 0.36 19.44 2.68
N TRP A 58 -0.84 19.62 2.10
CA TRP A 58 -1.02 19.89 0.68
C TRP A 58 -0.53 21.28 0.33
N ALA A 59 -0.81 22.29 1.17
CA ALA A 59 -0.31 23.64 0.96
C ALA A 59 1.22 23.72 0.93
N ASN A 60 1.90 22.81 1.66
CA ASN A 60 3.36 22.71 1.68
C ASN A 60 3.93 21.64 0.70
N GLY A 61 3.09 21.03 -0.15
CA GLY A 61 3.54 20.03 -1.12
C GLY A 61 4.17 18.78 -0.49
N LEU A 62 3.67 18.36 0.69
CA LEU A 62 4.15 17.16 1.41
C LEU A 62 3.44 15.87 0.99
N ARG A 63 2.33 15.98 0.26
CA ARG A 63 1.51 14.86 -0.23
C ARG A 63 1.29 14.98 -1.73
N GLY A 64 1.30 13.85 -2.43
CA GLY A 64 1.18 13.79 -3.88
C GLY A 64 -0.22 13.40 -4.31
N TYR A 65 -0.63 13.88 -5.49
CA TYR A 65 -1.98 13.66 -6.01
C TYR A 65 -2.17 12.27 -6.64
N SER A 66 -1.10 11.48 -6.79
CA SER A 66 -1.15 10.14 -7.40
C SER A 66 -2.18 9.20 -6.76
N TYR A 67 -2.31 9.19 -5.43
CA TYR A 67 -3.28 8.33 -4.75
C TYR A 67 -4.71 8.90 -4.77
N PRO A 68 -4.97 10.19 -4.42
CA PRO A 68 -6.28 10.79 -4.61
C PRO A 68 -6.79 10.72 -6.05
N LEU A 69 -5.91 10.76 -7.06
CA LEU A 69 -6.29 10.67 -8.47
C LEU A 69 -7.07 9.39 -8.79
N ILE A 70 -6.78 8.28 -8.12
CA ILE A 70 -7.52 7.02 -8.28
C ILE A 70 -9.00 7.25 -7.92
N PHE A 71 -9.27 7.87 -6.77
CA PHE A 71 -10.65 8.16 -6.33
C PHE A 71 -11.28 9.31 -7.14
N ALA A 72 -10.48 10.31 -7.55
CA ALA A 72 -10.95 11.38 -8.41
C ALA A 72 -11.43 10.82 -9.76
N SER A 73 -10.77 9.80 -10.30
CA SER A 73 -11.23 9.14 -11.54
C SER A 73 -12.59 8.47 -11.36
N ILE A 74 -12.83 7.83 -10.21
CA ILE A 74 -14.14 7.24 -9.84
C ILE A 74 -15.21 8.34 -9.75
N TYR A 75 -14.91 9.42 -9.02
CA TYR A 75 -15.82 10.55 -8.88
C TYR A 75 -16.13 11.23 -10.20
N LYS A 76 -15.13 11.37 -11.08
CA LYS A 76 -15.33 11.93 -12.41
C LYS A 76 -16.24 11.04 -13.26
N ALA A 77 -16.07 9.72 -13.20
CA ALA A 77 -16.95 8.79 -13.88
C ALA A 77 -18.40 8.88 -13.36
N LEU A 78 -18.60 8.95 -12.05
CA LEU A 78 -19.93 9.13 -11.45
C LEU A 78 -20.57 10.46 -11.86
N GLN A 79 -19.80 11.56 -11.86
CA GLN A 79 -20.26 12.87 -12.32
C GLN A 79 -20.67 12.84 -13.80
N LEU A 80 -19.88 12.21 -14.68
CA LEU A 80 -20.20 12.09 -16.11
C LEU A 80 -21.45 11.25 -16.36
N LEU A 81 -21.76 10.31 -15.46
CA LEU A 81 -22.98 9.50 -15.49
C LEU A 81 -24.16 10.17 -14.78
N ALA A 82 -24.00 11.39 -14.24
CA ALA A 82 -24.98 12.09 -13.40
C ALA A 82 -25.47 11.24 -12.20
N LYS A 83 -24.54 10.50 -11.59
CA LYS A 83 -24.75 9.63 -10.41
C LYS A 83 -23.80 10.00 -9.26
N ASP A 84 -23.53 11.29 -9.08
CA ASP A 84 -22.69 11.85 -8.03
C ASP A 84 -23.44 12.04 -6.69
N ASP A 85 -24.37 11.13 -6.39
CA ASP A 85 -25.05 11.07 -5.10
C ASP A 85 -24.05 10.84 -3.95
N VAL A 86 -24.29 11.48 -2.81
CA VAL A 86 -23.43 11.39 -1.61
C VAL A 86 -23.16 9.93 -1.20
N GLN A 87 -24.18 9.07 -1.28
CA GLN A 87 -24.02 7.65 -0.96
C GLN A 87 -23.03 6.96 -1.89
N LEU A 88 -23.07 7.23 -3.19
CA LEU A 88 -22.14 6.64 -4.15
C LEU A 88 -20.72 7.19 -3.97
N LEU A 89 -20.58 8.48 -3.66
CA LEU A 89 -19.28 9.09 -3.38
C LEU A 89 -18.62 8.53 -2.11
N ILE A 90 -19.41 8.06 -1.14
CA ILE A 90 -18.91 7.39 0.07
C ILE A 90 -18.59 5.92 -0.21
N TRP A 91 -19.53 5.17 -0.80
CA TRP A 91 -19.42 3.71 -0.87
C TRP A 91 -18.53 3.21 -2.01
N VAL A 92 -18.56 3.84 -3.19
CA VAL A 92 -17.84 3.34 -4.38
C VAL A 92 -16.31 3.31 -4.16
N PRO A 93 -15.66 4.35 -3.59
CA PRO A 93 -14.23 4.30 -3.28
C PRO A 93 -13.86 3.16 -2.32
N ARG A 94 -14.68 2.93 -1.29
CA ARG A 94 -14.46 1.88 -0.29
C ARG A 94 -14.64 0.48 -0.90
N LEU A 95 -15.64 0.31 -1.76
CA LEU A 95 -15.85 -0.92 -2.52
C LEU A 95 -14.70 -1.18 -3.49
N ALA A 96 -14.17 -0.15 -4.16
CA ALA A 96 -12.99 -0.26 -5.01
C ALA A 96 -11.77 -0.76 -4.20
N GLN A 97 -11.54 -0.23 -2.99
CA GLN A 97 -10.48 -0.74 -2.11
C GLN A 97 -10.75 -2.17 -1.62
N ALA A 98 -12.00 -2.51 -1.29
CA ALA A 98 -12.36 -3.87 -0.92
C ALA A 98 -12.08 -4.89 -2.04
N VAL A 99 -12.36 -4.52 -3.29
CA VAL A 99 -12.06 -5.35 -4.46
C VAL A 99 -10.56 -5.48 -4.67
N LEU A 100 -9.80 -4.39 -4.60
CA LEU A 100 -8.33 -4.44 -4.70
C LEU A 100 -7.70 -5.27 -3.57
N ALA A 101 -8.22 -5.17 -2.35
CA ALA A 101 -7.84 -6.03 -1.23
C ALA A 101 -8.11 -7.50 -1.50
N ALA A 102 -9.28 -7.84 -2.05
CA ALA A 102 -9.59 -9.21 -2.43
C ALA A 102 -8.62 -9.75 -3.48
N PHE A 103 -8.25 -8.94 -4.49
CA PHE A 103 -7.22 -9.34 -5.45
C PHE A 103 -5.87 -9.59 -4.79
N ALA A 104 -5.45 -8.74 -3.84
CA ALA A 104 -4.21 -8.94 -3.11
C ALA A 104 -4.24 -10.24 -2.28
N ASP A 105 -5.33 -10.52 -1.56
CA ASP A 105 -5.46 -11.75 -0.78
C ASP A 105 -5.39 -13.02 -1.66
N VAL A 106 -6.02 -13.01 -2.84
CA VAL A 106 -5.92 -14.11 -3.80
C VAL A 106 -4.50 -14.24 -4.34
N LYS A 107 -3.82 -13.11 -4.61
CA LYS A 107 -2.41 -13.13 -5.05
C LYS A 107 -1.49 -13.67 -3.96
N LEU A 108 -1.73 -13.35 -2.69
CA LEU A 108 -1.01 -13.93 -1.57
C LEU A 108 -1.23 -15.45 -1.49
N TYR A 109 -2.48 -15.92 -1.64
CA TYR A 109 -2.77 -17.35 -1.70
C TYR A 109 -2.00 -18.05 -2.83
N LEU A 110 -2.01 -17.48 -4.04
CA LEU A 110 -1.30 -18.04 -5.19
C LEU A 110 0.22 -18.03 -5.01
N LEU A 111 0.77 -16.97 -4.41
CA LEU A 111 2.18 -16.86 -4.07
C LEU A 111 2.60 -17.99 -3.12
N VAL A 112 1.88 -18.17 -2.00
CA VAL A 112 2.18 -19.21 -1.03
C VAL A 112 2.00 -20.60 -1.63
N ARG A 113 0.95 -20.82 -2.44
CA ARG A 113 0.72 -22.10 -3.12
C ARG A 113 1.87 -22.47 -4.05
N HIS A 114 2.49 -21.48 -4.70
CA HIS A 114 3.64 -21.70 -5.56
C HIS A 114 4.94 -21.95 -4.76
N LEU A 115 5.14 -21.25 -3.64
CA LEU A 115 6.34 -21.40 -2.82
C LEU A 115 6.35 -22.67 -1.97
N GLU A 116 5.16 -23.12 -1.57
CA GLU A 116 4.93 -24.24 -0.67
C GLU A 116 3.97 -25.26 -1.31
N ASN A 117 2.82 -25.47 -0.69
CA ASN A 117 1.79 -26.40 -1.10
C ASN A 117 0.40 -25.79 -0.89
N ALA A 118 -0.65 -26.49 -1.35
CA ALA A 118 -2.01 -25.99 -1.29
C ALA A 118 -2.56 -25.86 0.15
N GLU A 119 -2.12 -26.70 1.08
CA GLU A 119 -2.61 -26.68 2.47
C GLU A 119 -2.04 -25.47 3.23
N THR A 120 -0.74 -25.24 3.14
CA THR A 120 -0.10 -24.04 3.71
C THR A 120 -0.71 -22.76 3.12
N ALA A 121 -0.99 -22.75 1.82
CA ALA A 121 -1.65 -21.61 1.18
C ALA A 121 -3.05 -21.33 1.75
N LYS A 122 -3.86 -22.37 2.00
CA LYS A 122 -5.16 -22.21 2.66
C LYS A 122 -5.02 -21.65 4.06
N CYS A 123 -4.06 -22.13 4.86
CA CYS A 123 -3.82 -21.63 6.21
C CYS A 123 -3.41 -20.15 6.19
N VAL A 124 -2.47 -19.76 5.33
CA VAL A 124 -2.06 -18.34 5.20
C VAL A 124 -3.22 -17.46 4.74
N TYR A 125 -3.99 -17.93 3.77
CA TYR A 125 -5.19 -17.21 3.31
C TYR A 125 -6.22 -17.06 4.43
N PHE A 126 -6.47 -18.10 5.22
CA PHE A 126 -7.33 -18.03 6.39
C PHE A 126 -6.82 -17.02 7.43
N CYS A 127 -5.52 -17.06 7.78
CA CYS A 127 -4.92 -16.07 8.68
C CYS A 127 -5.03 -14.64 8.13
N GLN A 128 -4.86 -14.44 6.83
CA GLN A 128 -5.01 -13.12 6.19
C GLN A 128 -6.45 -12.59 6.27
N LEU A 129 -7.44 -13.47 6.09
CA LEU A 129 -8.85 -13.11 6.24
C LEU A 129 -9.23 -12.85 7.70
N CYS A 130 -8.72 -13.63 8.65
CA CYS A 130 -9.03 -13.50 10.08
C CYS A 130 -8.17 -12.48 10.82
N SER A 131 -7.16 -11.88 10.17
CA SER A 131 -6.35 -10.83 10.78
C SER A 131 -7.23 -9.64 11.11
N TRP A 132 -7.40 -9.36 12.41
CA TRP A 132 -8.30 -8.31 12.88
C TRP A 132 -7.94 -6.95 12.28
N PHE A 133 -6.63 -6.62 12.19
CA PHE A 133 -6.18 -5.33 11.67
C PHE A 133 -6.35 -5.25 10.15
N THR A 134 -6.07 -6.34 9.42
CA THR A 134 -6.33 -6.40 7.97
C THR A 134 -7.83 -6.25 7.70
N TRP A 135 -8.66 -6.99 8.43
CA TRP A 135 -10.11 -6.86 8.37
C TRP A 135 -10.55 -5.41 8.63
N TYR A 136 -10.03 -4.78 9.68
CA TYR A 136 -10.37 -3.41 10.05
C TYR A 136 -9.91 -2.33 9.05
N SER A 137 -8.77 -2.51 8.38
CA SER A 137 -8.12 -1.46 7.57
C SER A 137 -8.23 -1.63 6.05
N CYS A 138 -8.38 -2.86 5.54
CA CYS A 138 -8.24 -3.14 4.10
C CYS A 138 -9.31 -2.49 3.19
N THR A 139 -10.47 -2.14 3.74
CA THR A 139 -11.57 -1.48 3.01
C THR A 139 -11.55 0.04 3.17
N ARG A 140 -10.63 0.56 4.00
CA ARG A 140 -10.46 2.00 4.26
C ARG A 140 -9.55 2.61 3.20
N THR A 141 -9.80 3.86 2.87
CA THR A 141 -9.13 4.63 1.81
C THR A 141 -7.81 5.24 2.29
N LEU A 142 -6.99 4.42 2.97
CA LEU A 142 -5.69 4.81 3.55
C LEU A 142 -4.53 4.51 2.59
N THR A 143 -3.53 5.39 2.56
CA THR A 143 -2.29 5.15 1.83
C THR A 143 -1.53 3.92 2.37
N ASN A 144 -1.61 3.64 3.67
CA ASN A 144 -1.08 2.42 4.30
C ASN A 144 -1.70 1.15 3.73
N THR A 145 -3.01 1.17 3.49
CA THR A 145 -3.71 0.05 2.86
C THR A 145 -3.15 -0.15 1.45
N MET A 146 -3.04 0.92 0.65
CA MET A 146 -2.47 0.84 -0.69
C MET A 146 -1.01 0.36 -0.71
N GLU A 147 -0.17 0.83 0.22
CA GLU A 147 1.20 0.34 0.43
C GLU A 147 1.23 -1.18 0.68
N THR A 148 0.31 -1.68 1.51
CA THR A 148 0.19 -3.12 1.80
C THR A 148 -0.25 -3.92 0.57
N LEU A 149 -1.25 -3.44 -0.17
CA LEU A 149 -1.74 -4.09 -1.39
C LEU A 149 -0.66 -4.16 -2.48
N LEU A 150 0.01 -3.05 -2.74
CA LEU A 150 1.13 -2.99 -3.68
C LEU A 150 2.30 -3.87 -3.25
N THR A 151 2.56 -3.97 -1.94
CA THR A 151 3.59 -4.87 -1.41
C THR A 151 3.24 -6.33 -1.69
N ILE A 152 1.99 -6.76 -1.49
CA ILE A 152 1.55 -8.14 -1.81
C ILE A 152 1.66 -8.41 -3.32
N PHE A 153 1.26 -7.46 -4.17
CA PHE A 153 1.42 -7.59 -5.61
C PHE A 153 2.90 -7.67 -6.01
N ALA A 154 3.76 -6.82 -5.45
CA ALA A 154 5.19 -6.81 -5.72
C ALA A 154 5.84 -8.14 -5.27
N LEU A 155 5.49 -8.64 -4.08
CA LEU A 155 5.96 -9.95 -3.60
C LEU A 155 5.57 -11.11 -4.52
N SER A 156 4.44 -11.00 -5.22
CA SER A 156 4.00 -12.00 -6.21
C SER A 156 4.92 -12.07 -7.44
N TYR A 157 5.69 -11.01 -7.71
CA TYR A 157 6.66 -10.93 -8.80
C TYR A 157 8.12 -10.87 -8.32
N TYR A 158 8.36 -10.90 -7.01
CA TYR A 158 9.68 -10.81 -6.43
C TYR A 158 10.47 -12.14 -6.66
N PRO A 159 11.71 -12.07 -7.16
CA PRO A 159 12.51 -13.27 -7.43
C PRO A 159 13.04 -13.88 -6.13
N ILE A 160 12.28 -14.82 -5.57
CA ILE A 160 12.68 -15.56 -4.38
C ILE A 160 13.72 -16.62 -4.75
N LYS A 161 14.78 -16.75 -3.93
CA LYS A 161 15.82 -17.78 -4.11
C LYS A 161 15.20 -19.17 -4.28
N GLY A 162 15.54 -19.84 -5.38
CA GLY A 162 15.07 -21.20 -5.69
C GLY A 162 13.70 -21.26 -6.38
N SER A 163 13.07 -20.12 -6.66
CA SER A 163 11.85 -20.03 -7.46
C SER A 163 12.19 -19.61 -8.90
N LYS A 164 11.55 -20.21 -9.91
CA LYS A 164 11.62 -19.74 -11.31
C LYS A 164 10.72 -18.53 -11.57
N MET A 165 9.95 -18.10 -10.58
CA MET A 165 9.01 -16.99 -10.68
C MET A 165 9.71 -15.68 -10.34
N GLY A 166 9.59 -14.69 -11.22
CA GLY A 166 10.04 -13.34 -10.93
C GLY A 166 10.08 -12.48 -12.18
N SER A 167 9.76 -11.21 -12.05
CA SER A 167 10.00 -10.23 -13.09
C SER A 167 10.51 -8.95 -12.44
N SER A 168 11.80 -8.68 -12.63
CA SER A 168 12.49 -7.54 -12.03
C SER A 168 11.76 -6.23 -12.33
N CYS A 169 11.39 -6.02 -13.59
CA CYS A 169 10.63 -4.85 -14.02
C CYS A 169 9.27 -4.73 -13.31
N LYS A 170 8.46 -5.80 -13.24
CA LYS A 170 7.11 -5.74 -12.65
C LYS A 170 7.13 -5.45 -11.16
N TYR A 171 7.97 -6.14 -10.39
CA TYR A 171 8.02 -5.92 -8.95
C TYR A 171 8.62 -4.54 -8.63
N LEU A 172 9.66 -4.10 -9.36
CA LEU A 172 10.24 -2.77 -9.18
C LEU A 172 9.23 -1.67 -9.53
N ALA A 173 8.41 -1.84 -10.56
CA ALA A 173 7.36 -0.89 -10.92
C ALA A 173 6.29 -0.75 -9.83
N LEU A 174 5.89 -1.87 -9.22
CA LEU A 174 4.94 -1.86 -8.11
C LEU A 174 5.52 -1.20 -6.85
N ILE A 175 6.80 -1.43 -6.55
CA ILE A 175 7.49 -0.76 -5.43
C ILE A 175 7.66 0.73 -5.71
N ALA A 176 8.05 1.12 -6.92
CA ALA A 176 8.21 2.52 -7.29
C ALA A 176 6.88 3.26 -7.13
N LEU A 177 5.77 2.65 -7.56
CA LEU A 177 4.42 3.18 -7.35
C LEU A 177 4.09 3.29 -5.85
N ALA A 178 4.43 2.27 -5.05
CA ALA A 178 4.22 2.30 -3.60
C ALA A 178 4.99 3.44 -2.93
N ILE A 179 6.25 3.68 -3.32
CA ILE A 179 7.10 4.78 -2.82
C ILE A 179 6.54 6.14 -3.24
N VAL A 180 6.03 6.27 -4.48
CA VAL A 180 5.40 7.51 -4.94
C VAL A 180 4.15 7.83 -4.11
N ILE A 181 3.29 6.84 -3.88
CA ILE A 181 2.08 7.01 -3.05
C ILE A 181 2.44 7.25 -1.59
N ARG A 182 3.47 6.56 -1.08
CA ARG A 182 3.88 6.60 0.30
C ARG A 182 5.40 6.38 0.43
N PRO A 183 6.19 7.44 0.65
CA PRO A 183 7.65 7.35 0.68
C PRO A 183 8.21 6.33 1.68
N THR A 184 7.50 6.09 2.79
CA THR A 184 7.90 5.10 3.81
C THR A 184 7.91 3.66 3.29
N ALA A 185 7.28 3.36 2.14
CA ALA A 185 7.30 2.04 1.51
C ALA A 185 8.71 1.59 1.12
N VAL A 186 9.67 2.52 1.02
CA VAL A 186 11.08 2.17 0.82
C VAL A 186 11.63 1.34 1.98
N ILE A 187 11.19 1.59 3.21
CA ILE A 187 11.73 0.98 4.43
C ILE A 187 11.62 -0.56 4.39
N PRO A 188 10.41 -1.16 4.26
CA PRO A 188 10.29 -2.63 4.22
C PRO A 188 10.99 -3.26 3.00
N TRP A 189 11.14 -2.51 1.90
CA TRP A 189 11.70 -3.02 0.66
C TRP A 189 13.23 -2.95 0.58
N ILE A 190 13.91 -2.10 1.35
CA ILE A 190 15.39 -2.03 1.40
C ILE A 190 16.05 -3.41 1.52
N PRO A 191 15.75 -4.24 2.54
CA PRO A 191 16.43 -5.53 2.70
C PRO A 191 16.12 -6.51 1.56
N LEU A 192 14.92 -6.46 0.99
CA LEU A 192 14.49 -7.31 -0.12
C LEU A 192 15.20 -6.92 -1.42
N VAL A 193 15.16 -5.64 -1.80
CA VAL A 193 15.83 -5.14 -3.01
C VAL A 193 17.34 -5.30 -2.90
N PHE A 194 17.93 -5.04 -1.74
CA PHE A 194 19.36 -5.25 -1.51
C PHE A 194 19.73 -6.74 -1.65
N SER A 195 18.93 -7.64 -1.06
CA SER A 195 19.14 -9.08 -1.21
C SER A 195 19.05 -9.54 -2.67
N HIS A 196 18.11 -9.01 -3.46
CA HIS A 196 18.02 -9.31 -4.89
C HIS A 196 19.24 -8.76 -5.65
N PHE A 197 19.67 -7.52 -5.36
CA PHE A 197 20.84 -6.92 -5.98
C PHE A 197 22.14 -7.74 -5.73
N LEU A 198 22.29 -8.32 -4.54
CA LEU A 198 23.42 -9.18 -4.21
C LEU A 198 23.39 -10.54 -4.95
N GLN A 199 22.21 -11.02 -5.31
CA GLN A 199 22.05 -12.30 -6.03
C GLN A 199 22.22 -12.16 -7.54
N GLU A 200 21.92 -10.98 -8.07
CA GLU A 200 21.96 -10.72 -9.50
C GLU A 200 23.40 -10.70 -10.02
N LYS A 201 23.67 -11.52 -11.05
CA LYS A 201 25.02 -11.59 -11.65
C LYS A 201 25.29 -10.35 -12.50
N ARG A 202 24.27 -9.88 -13.23
CA ARG A 202 24.36 -8.70 -14.12
C ARG A 202 23.76 -7.48 -13.45
N LYS A 203 24.49 -6.96 -12.46
CA LYS A 203 24.07 -5.79 -11.66
C LYS A 203 23.80 -4.55 -12.51
N ALA A 204 24.61 -4.32 -13.54
CA ALA A 204 24.44 -3.20 -14.46
C ALA A 204 23.11 -3.29 -15.22
N ASP A 205 22.76 -4.47 -15.76
CA ASP A 205 21.50 -4.67 -16.48
C ASP A 205 20.29 -4.44 -15.58
N LEU A 206 20.34 -4.90 -14.31
CA LEU A 206 19.27 -4.66 -13.35
C LEU A 206 19.05 -3.15 -13.12
N ILE A 207 20.13 -2.40 -12.95
CA ILE A 207 20.06 -0.95 -12.73
C ILE A 207 19.61 -0.23 -14.01
N LEU A 208 20.29 -0.45 -15.13
CA LEU A 208 20.12 0.32 -16.36
C LEU A 208 18.82 0.00 -17.10
N HIS A 209 18.39 -1.27 -17.10
CA HIS A 209 17.19 -1.68 -17.84
C HIS A 209 15.95 -1.82 -16.98
N ASN A 210 16.07 -1.92 -15.64
CA ASN A 210 14.90 -2.02 -14.77
C ASN A 210 14.80 -0.82 -13.81
N CYS A 211 15.78 -0.60 -12.92
CA CYS A 211 15.64 0.42 -11.88
C CYS A 211 15.52 1.84 -12.44
N ILE A 212 16.42 2.24 -13.36
CA ILE A 212 16.42 3.59 -13.94
C ILE A 212 15.17 3.85 -14.77
N PRO A 213 14.78 3.00 -15.75
CA PRO A 213 13.61 3.26 -16.57
C PRO A 213 12.32 3.26 -15.76
N VAL A 214 12.16 2.31 -14.82
CA VAL A 214 11.00 2.28 -13.92
C VAL A 214 10.95 3.53 -13.06
N GLY A 215 12.07 3.91 -12.43
CA GLY A 215 12.15 5.10 -11.59
C GLY A 215 11.81 6.38 -12.36
N LEU A 216 12.38 6.55 -13.56
CA LEU A 216 12.10 7.70 -14.42
C LEU A 216 10.63 7.77 -14.84
N VAL A 217 10.04 6.65 -15.25
CA VAL A 217 8.63 6.61 -15.66
C VAL A 217 7.72 6.91 -14.47
N THR A 218 7.93 6.26 -13.32
CA THR A 218 7.05 6.44 -12.16
C THR A 218 7.18 7.83 -11.54
N VAL A 219 8.41 8.31 -11.29
CA VAL A 219 8.65 9.65 -10.73
C VAL A 219 8.26 10.74 -11.73
N GLY A 220 8.58 10.56 -13.02
CA GLY A 220 8.16 11.48 -14.08
C GLY A 220 6.65 11.60 -14.17
N THR A 221 5.93 10.48 -14.09
CA THR A 221 4.46 10.48 -14.06
C THR A 221 3.92 11.19 -12.82
N SER A 222 4.49 10.94 -11.63
CA SER A 222 4.11 11.66 -10.40
C SER A 222 4.34 13.16 -10.54
N LEU A 223 5.49 13.58 -11.05
CA LEU A 223 5.82 14.99 -11.25
C LEU A 223 4.85 15.68 -12.21
N ILE A 224 4.43 15.01 -13.28
CA ILE A 224 3.42 15.54 -14.21
C ILE A 224 2.07 15.68 -13.51
N ILE A 225 1.63 14.65 -12.78
CA ILE A 225 0.39 14.68 -12.01
C ILE A 225 0.42 15.84 -11.01
N ASP A 226 1.48 15.92 -10.20
CA ASP A 226 1.64 16.94 -9.17
C ASP A 226 1.73 18.35 -9.81
N ARG A 227 2.41 18.51 -10.95
CA ARG A 227 2.46 19.77 -11.72
C ARG A 227 1.08 20.25 -12.17
N VAL A 228 0.22 19.34 -12.62
CA VAL A 228 -1.14 19.67 -13.08
C VAL A 228 -2.00 20.21 -11.93
N PHE A 229 -1.89 19.62 -10.73
CA PHE A 229 -2.75 19.99 -9.61
C PHE A 229 -2.18 21.09 -8.71
N PHE A 230 -0.86 21.13 -8.48
CA PHE A 230 -0.22 22.20 -7.72
C PHE A 230 -0.06 23.50 -8.52
N GLY A 231 0.05 23.41 -9.86
CA GLY A 231 0.34 24.58 -10.68
C GLY A 231 1.79 25.05 -10.60
N GLU A 232 2.69 24.22 -10.06
CA GLU A 232 4.16 24.36 -10.05
C GLU A 232 4.83 22.98 -10.01
N TRP A 233 6.12 22.90 -10.34
CA TRP A 233 6.85 21.62 -10.29
C TRP A 233 7.23 21.29 -8.85
N VAL A 234 6.55 20.30 -8.25
CA VAL A 234 6.76 19.88 -6.87
C VAL A 234 7.21 18.42 -6.85
N LEU A 235 8.42 18.17 -6.33
CA LEU A 235 8.87 16.81 -6.05
C LEU A 235 8.51 16.44 -4.61
N VAL A 236 7.30 15.92 -4.44
CA VAL A 236 6.70 15.62 -3.13
C VAL A 236 7.59 14.74 -2.27
N GLN A 237 8.24 13.73 -2.86
CA GLN A 237 9.08 12.80 -2.11
C GLN A 237 10.30 13.48 -1.47
N LEU A 238 10.87 14.51 -2.12
CA LEU A 238 11.94 15.32 -1.54
C LEU A 238 11.42 16.24 -0.43
N ASN A 239 10.27 16.87 -0.63
CA ASN A 239 9.66 17.72 0.40
C ASN A 239 9.31 16.89 1.65
N PHE A 240 8.75 15.69 1.46
CA PHE A 240 8.47 14.74 2.52
C PHE A 240 9.74 14.37 3.29
N LEU A 241 10.84 14.06 2.58
CA LEU A 241 12.13 13.73 3.20
C LEU A 241 12.68 14.92 4.01
N LYS A 242 12.65 16.12 3.43
CA LYS A 242 13.11 17.35 4.08
C LYS A 242 12.32 17.63 5.36
N PHE A 243 11.00 17.50 5.30
CA PHE A 243 10.12 17.80 6.43
C PHE A 243 10.22 16.75 7.55
N ASN A 244 10.13 15.45 7.21
CA ASN A 244 10.05 14.40 8.22
C ASN A 244 11.42 13.99 8.76
N VAL A 245 12.45 13.94 7.92
CA VAL A 245 13.77 13.43 8.31
C VAL A 245 14.72 14.57 8.68
N LEU A 246 14.84 15.60 7.84
CA LEU A 246 15.81 16.67 8.09
C LEU A 246 15.34 17.67 9.16
N GLN A 247 14.05 17.96 9.20
CA GLN A 247 13.49 18.92 10.16
C GLN A 247 12.92 18.24 11.43
N ASN A 248 12.80 16.91 11.43
CA ASN A 248 12.36 16.06 12.55
C ASN A 248 11.03 16.50 13.22
N LEU A 249 10.19 17.23 12.48
CA LEU A 249 8.92 17.77 12.94
C LEU A 249 7.85 16.67 13.12
N GLY A 250 8.12 15.43 12.70
CA GLY A 250 7.29 14.27 13.00
C GLY A 250 7.13 14.02 14.51
N THR A 251 8.13 14.39 15.32
CA THR A 251 8.06 14.33 16.79
C THR A 251 6.94 15.18 17.39
N PHE A 252 6.47 16.21 16.66
CA PHE A 252 5.34 17.05 17.08
C PHE A 252 4.03 16.25 17.21
N TYR A 253 3.88 15.17 16.44
CA TYR A 253 2.70 14.29 16.47
C TYR A 253 2.77 13.20 17.54
N GLY A 254 3.82 13.23 18.37
CA GLY A 254 4.08 12.28 19.44
C GLY A 254 5.24 11.35 19.09
N SER A 255 6.04 11.04 20.10
CA SER A 255 7.13 10.06 20.03
C SER A 255 6.87 8.96 21.04
N HIS A 256 7.04 7.71 20.62
CA HIS A 256 7.06 6.59 21.55
C HIS A 256 8.51 6.17 21.85
N PRO A 257 8.75 5.52 23.01
CA PRO A 257 10.04 4.87 23.26
C PRO A 257 10.38 3.87 22.14
N TRP A 258 11.67 3.68 21.85
CA TRP A 258 12.14 2.79 20.77
C TRP A 258 11.57 1.37 20.86
N HIS A 259 11.35 0.86 22.07
CA HIS A 259 10.82 -0.49 22.28
C HIS A 259 9.31 -0.59 22.05
N TRP A 260 8.59 0.54 21.96
CA TRP A 260 7.13 0.56 21.88
C TRP A 260 6.61 -0.23 20.69
N TYR A 261 7.26 -0.13 19.51
CA TYR A 261 6.84 -0.90 18.34
C TYR A 261 6.99 -2.41 18.54
N PHE A 262 7.98 -2.87 19.30
CA PHE A 262 8.12 -4.28 19.66
C PHE A 262 7.16 -4.72 20.76
N THR A 263 7.00 -3.90 21.80
CA THR A 263 6.25 -4.28 23.00
C THR A 263 4.73 -4.06 22.88
N GLN A 264 4.30 -3.13 22.02
CA GLN A 264 2.90 -2.72 21.90
C GLN A 264 2.43 -2.71 20.45
N GLY A 265 3.13 -2.01 19.55
CA GLY A 265 2.70 -1.84 18.15
C GLY A 265 2.50 -3.17 17.42
N LEU A 266 3.54 -4.00 17.37
CA LEU A 266 3.50 -5.31 16.71
C LEU A 266 2.53 -6.29 17.40
N PRO A 267 2.52 -6.44 18.74
CA PRO A 267 1.52 -7.25 19.44
C PRO A 267 0.08 -6.85 19.16
N VAL A 268 -0.23 -5.55 19.14
CA VAL A 268 -1.57 -5.05 18.85
C VAL A 268 -1.97 -5.41 17.43
N ILE A 269 -1.13 -5.13 16.43
CA ILE A 269 -1.45 -5.42 15.02
C ILE A 269 -1.61 -6.92 14.77
N LEU A 270 -0.75 -7.77 15.37
CA LEU A 270 -0.84 -9.22 15.21
C LEU A 270 -2.02 -9.81 16.00
N GLY A 271 -2.38 -9.23 17.15
CA GLY A 271 -3.48 -9.69 18.00
C GLY A 271 -3.38 -11.18 18.31
N THR A 272 -4.45 -11.92 17.99
CA THR A 272 -4.53 -13.37 18.20
C THR A 272 -3.52 -14.18 17.38
N HIS A 273 -2.91 -13.59 16.36
CA HIS A 273 -1.86 -14.26 15.56
C HIS A 273 -0.46 -14.18 16.19
N LEU A 274 -0.27 -13.40 17.25
CA LEU A 274 1.04 -13.20 17.87
C LEU A 274 1.74 -14.51 18.31
N PRO A 275 1.09 -15.45 19.02
CA PRO A 275 1.75 -16.70 19.41
C PRO A 275 2.20 -17.53 18.20
N PHE A 276 1.39 -17.59 17.15
CA PHE A 276 1.71 -18.31 15.92
C PHE A 276 2.86 -17.64 15.16
N PHE A 277 2.92 -16.30 15.16
CA PHE A 277 4.03 -15.56 14.57
C PHE A 277 5.35 -15.85 15.29
N ILE A 278 5.36 -15.82 16.63
CA ILE A 278 6.56 -16.12 17.44
C ILE A 278 7.03 -17.56 17.20
N HIS A 279 6.10 -18.52 17.24
CA HIS A 279 6.40 -19.92 16.94
C HIS A 279 6.96 -20.09 15.52
N GLY A 280 6.38 -19.39 14.54
CA GLY A 280 6.87 -19.36 13.16
C GLY A 280 8.28 -18.79 13.02
N CYS A 281 8.66 -17.77 13.80
CA CYS A 281 10.01 -17.20 13.76
C CYS A 281 11.10 -18.21 14.12
N VAL A 282 10.79 -19.20 14.98
CA VAL A 282 11.74 -20.24 15.40
C VAL A 282 11.81 -21.39 14.39
N LEU A 283 10.67 -21.80 13.84
CA LEU A 283 10.58 -23.01 13.01
C LEU A 283 10.66 -22.76 11.50
N ALA A 284 10.43 -21.53 11.03
CA ALA A 284 10.34 -21.26 9.60
C ALA A 284 11.63 -21.65 8.85
N PRO A 285 11.52 -22.27 7.66
CA PRO A 285 12.66 -22.58 6.81
C PRO A 285 13.55 -21.37 6.55
N LYS A 286 14.87 -21.60 6.42
CA LYS A 286 15.87 -20.53 6.21
C LYS A 286 15.56 -19.59 5.04
N ARG A 287 14.85 -20.08 4.01
CA ARG A 287 14.42 -19.28 2.85
C ARG A 287 13.49 -18.11 3.20
N TYR A 288 12.73 -18.20 4.30
CA TYR A 288 11.82 -17.14 4.74
C TYR A 288 12.43 -16.15 5.71
N ARG A 289 13.68 -16.37 6.14
CA ARG A 289 14.38 -15.44 7.04
C ARG A 289 14.50 -14.04 6.46
N ILE A 290 14.53 -13.90 5.14
CA ILE A 290 14.57 -12.58 4.50
C ILE A 290 13.30 -11.75 4.78
N PHE A 291 12.13 -12.40 4.86
CA PHE A 291 10.88 -11.71 5.22
C PHE A 291 10.86 -11.34 6.69
N LEU A 292 11.36 -12.22 7.57
CA LEU A 292 11.52 -11.90 8.99
C LEU A 292 12.50 -10.73 9.19
N MET A 293 13.62 -10.72 8.46
CA MET A 293 14.57 -9.59 8.46
C MET A 293 13.91 -8.31 7.99
N ALA A 294 13.07 -8.34 6.95
CA ALA A 294 12.31 -7.18 6.50
C ALA A 294 11.34 -6.66 7.56
N VAL A 295 10.65 -7.55 8.29
CA VAL A 295 9.79 -7.18 9.42
C VAL A 295 10.59 -6.54 10.55
N ILE A 296 11.66 -7.19 11.01
CA ILE A 296 12.52 -6.67 12.10
C ILE A 296 13.12 -5.32 11.71
N TRP A 297 13.65 -5.21 10.48
CA TRP A 297 14.18 -3.97 9.94
C TRP A 297 13.13 -2.85 9.96
N THR A 298 11.91 -3.15 9.52
CA THR A 298 10.83 -2.15 9.51
C THR A 298 10.52 -1.69 10.93
N VAL A 299 10.37 -2.61 11.88
CA VAL A 299 10.07 -2.27 13.28
C VAL A 299 11.22 -1.50 13.96
N LEU A 300 12.47 -1.70 13.55
CA LEU A 300 13.63 -0.96 14.09
C LEU A 300 13.78 0.45 13.54
N VAL A 301 13.35 0.68 12.29
CA VAL A 301 13.52 1.98 11.61
C VAL A 301 12.38 2.95 11.94
N TYR A 302 11.18 2.42 12.20
CA TYR A 302 10.02 3.20 12.66
C TYR A 302 10.20 3.69 14.10
#